data_AF-A0ABD7MAG4-F1
#
_entry.id   AF-A0ABD7MAG4-F1
#
_cell.length_a   1.000
_cell.length_b   1.000
_cell.length_c   1.000
_cell.angle_alpha   90.00
_cell.angle_beta   90.00
_cell.angle_gamma   90.00
#
_symmetry.space_group_name_H-M   'P 1'
#
loop_
_entity.id
_entity.type
_entity.pdbx_description
1 polymer ?
#
loop_
_entity_poly.entity_id
_entity_poly.type
_entity_poly.pdbx_seq_one_letter_code
_entity_poly.pdbx_strand_id
1 'polypeptide(L)'
;MSNLIHAATTVAAGVPDIAPSFNGPWMPTIQNITGLALGTFLVILIVAVGIGVLVWIFGKLSSSGRAQDVGISFVVWGIVAAALIAGAASLIGWGAGLPLF
;
A
#
# COMPACT_ATOMS: atom_id res chain seq x y z
N MET A 1 45.12 3.18 -25.85
CA MET A 1 45.03 3.53 -24.41
C MET A 1 43.85 4.46 -24.10
N SER A 2 43.43 5.34 -25.02
CA SER A 2 42.25 6.22 -24.87
C SER A 2 40.92 5.48 -24.65
N ASN A 3 40.69 4.35 -25.33
CA ASN A 3 39.43 3.60 -25.26
C ASN A 3 39.23 2.91 -23.89
N LEU A 4 40.32 2.54 -23.21
CA LEU A 4 40.28 1.95 -21.87
C LEU A 4 39.96 3.01 -20.80
N ILE A 5 40.46 4.23 -20.99
CA ILE A 5 40.13 5.37 -20.13
C ILE A 5 38.65 5.73 -20.30
N HIS A 6 38.13 5.78 -21.53
CA HIS A 6 36.71 6.04 -21.80
C HIS A 6 35.79 4.97 -21.20
N ALA A 7 36.15 3.69 -21.32
CA ALA A 7 35.42 2.56 -20.72
C ALA A 7 35.47 2.58 -19.19
N ALA A 8 36.62 2.89 -18.60
CA ALA A 8 36.76 3.05 -17.16
C ALA A 8 35.94 4.25 -16.64
N THR A 9 35.84 5.33 -17.41
CA THR A 9 35.04 6.50 -17.04
C THR A 9 33.54 6.21 -17.12
N THR A 10 33.09 5.40 -18.08
CA THR A 10 31.67 5.00 -18.19
C THR A 10 31.25 3.96 -17.16
N VAL A 11 32.16 3.05 -16.77
CA VAL A 11 31.93 2.13 -15.65
C VAL A 11 31.98 2.87 -14.30
N ALA A 12 32.89 3.84 -14.14
CA ALA A 12 32.97 4.69 -12.94
C ALA A 12 31.84 5.71 -12.82
N ALA A 13 31.25 6.14 -13.94
CA ALA A 13 30.08 7.03 -13.95
C ALA A 13 28.80 6.34 -13.46
N GLY A 14 28.82 5.01 -13.32
CA GLY A 14 27.62 4.22 -13.05
C GLY A 14 26.66 4.24 -14.24
N VAL A 15 25.91 3.16 -14.42
CA VAL A 15 24.71 3.25 -15.28
C VAL A 15 23.83 4.32 -14.63
N PRO A 16 23.43 5.39 -15.35
CA PRO A 16 22.50 6.38 -14.80
C PRO A 16 21.31 5.63 -14.25
N ASP A 17 20.93 5.92 -13.01
CA ASP A 17 19.84 5.23 -12.33
C ASP A 17 18.64 5.14 -13.29
N ILE A 18 18.35 3.92 -13.79
CA ILE A 18 17.22 3.68 -14.69
C ILE A 18 15.97 3.62 -13.81
N ALA A 19 15.79 4.67 -13.01
CA ALA A 19 14.59 4.91 -12.25
C ALA A 19 13.58 5.54 -13.23
N PRO A 20 12.35 5.02 -13.30
CA PRO A 20 11.29 5.69 -14.04
C PRO A 20 11.17 7.13 -13.52
N SER A 21 11.20 8.12 -14.41
CA SER A 21 11.06 9.52 -14.02
C SER A 21 9.57 9.83 -13.79
N PHE A 22 9.19 10.06 -12.53
CA PHE A 22 7.83 10.42 -12.16
C PHE A 22 7.61 11.95 -12.14
N ASN A 23 8.33 12.69 -12.98
CA ASN A 23 8.33 14.16 -12.98
C ASN A 23 7.34 14.77 -13.99
N GLY A 24 6.37 13.99 -14.46
CA GLY A 24 5.35 14.50 -15.39
C GLY A 24 4.50 15.61 -14.72
N PRO A 25 4.08 16.66 -15.45
CA PRO A 25 3.29 17.76 -14.89
C PRO A 25 1.92 17.32 -14.34
N TRP A 26 1.42 16.15 -14.76
CA TRP A 26 0.21 15.50 -14.23
C TRP A 26 0.45 14.63 -12.99
N MET A 27 1.70 14.34 -12.64
CA MET A 27 2.02 13.44 -11.53
C MET A 27 1.52 13.94 -10.16
N PRO A 28 1.64 15.24 -9.82
CA PRO A 28 1.11 15.74 -8.54
C PRO A 28 -0.41 15.52 -8.39
N THR A 29 -1.16 15.61 -9.49
CA THR A 29 -2.60 15.35 -9.50
C THR A 29 -2.89 13.87 -9.22
N ILE A 30 -2.18 12.96 -9.88
CA ILE A 30 -2.33 11.52 -9.67
C ILE A 30 -1.97 11.17 -8.22
N GLN A 31 -0.84 11.66 -7.73
CA GLN A 31 -0.36 11.48 -6.35
C GLN A 31 -1.40 11.91 -5.31
N ASN A 32 -2.01 13.09 -5.49
CA ASN A 32 -3.05 13.59 -4.58
C ASN A 32 -4.31 12.72 -4.59
N ILE A 33 -4.81 12.35 -5.78
CA ILE A 33 -6.00 11.51 -5.90
C ILE A 33 -5.75 10.14 -5.26
N THR A 34 -4.58 9.55 -5.53
CA THR A 34 -4.19 8.25 -4.98
C THR A 34 -4.05 8.31 -3.45
N GLY A 35 -3.44 9.36 -2.90
CA GLY A 35 -3.35 9.56 -1.45
C GLY A 35 -4.73 9.65 -0.78
N LEU A 36 -5.65 10.43 -1.36
CA LEU A 36 -7.03 10.54 -0.87
C LEU A 36 -7.79 9.22 -0.93
N ALA A 37 -7.63 8.48 -2.03
CA ALA A 37 -8.26 7.17 -2.20
C ALA A 37 -7.73 6.15 -1.17
N LEU A 38 -6.41 6.03 -1.04
CA LEU A 38 -5.78 5.13 -0.07
C LEU A 38 -6.19 5.45 1.37
N GLY A 39 -6.17 6.73 1.75
CA GLY A 39 -6.63 7.16 3.07
C GLY A 39 -8.09 6.77 3.33
N THR A 40 -8.96 6.98 2.35
CA THR A 40 -10.39 6.62 2.45
C THR A 40 -10.59 5.11 2.60
N PHE A 41 -9.91 4.29 1.80
CA PHE A 41 -10.02 2.84 1.89
C PHE A 41 -9.51 2.29 3.22
N LEU A 42 -8.43 2.85 3.77
CA LEU A 42 -7.94 2.47 5.10
C LEU A 42 -8.95 2.79 6.20
N VAL A 43 -9.58 3.96 6.17
CA VAL A 43 -10.61 4.33 7.14
C VAL A 43 -11.80 3.37 7.08
N ILE A 44 -12.31 3.09 5.88
CA ILE A 44 -13.42 2.13 5.67
C ILE A 44 -13.04 0.74 6.20
N LEU A 45 -11.81 0.30 5.93
CA LEU A 45 -11.33 -1.00 6.37
C LEU A 45 -11.28 -1.11 7.90
N ILE A 46 -10.77 -0.09 8.58
CA ILE A 46 -10.72 -0.05 10.05
C ILE A 46 -12.12 -0.13 10.64
N VAL A 47 -13.08 0.61 10.07
CA VAL A 47 -14.48 0.56 10.53
C VAL A 47 -15.09 -0.82 10.31
N ALA A 48 -14.90 -1.43 9.13
CA ALA A 48 -15.42 -2.75 8.81
C ALA A 48 -14.85 -3.84 9.74
N VAL A 49 -13.54 -3.81 10.00
CA VAL A 49 -12.89 -4.73 10.95
C VAL A 49 -13.39 -4.49 12.37
N GLY A 50 -13.54 -3.23 12.79
CA GLY A 50 -14.09 -2.88 14.10
C GLY A 50 -15.49 -3.46 14.31
N ILE A 51 -16.37 -3.33 13.31
CA ILE A 51 -17.70 -3.96 13.33
C ILE A 51 -17.59 -5.48 13.40
N GLY A 52 -16.71 -6.09 12.60
CA GLY A 52 -16.45 -7.54 12.64
C GLY A 52 -16.03 -8.03 14.02
N VAL A 53 -15.12 -7.31 14.68
CA VAL A 53 -14.68 -7.61 16.05
C VAL A 53 -15.85 -7.51 17.04
N LEU A 54 -16.66 -6.46 16.96
CA LEU A 54 -17.84 -6.31 17.82
C LEU A 54 -18.82 -7.48 17.62
N VAL A 55 -19.17 -7.79 16.37
CA VAL A 55 -20.06 -8.91 16.03
C VAL A 55 -19.48 -10.24 16.53
N TRP A 56 -18.17 -10.44 16.41
CA TRP A 56 -17.50 -11.64 16.91
C TRP A 56 -17.58 -11.76 18.43
N ILE A 57 -17.32 -10.68 19.17
CA ILE A 57 -17.40 -10.64 20.64
C ILE A 57 -18.84 -10.87 21.10
N PHE A 58 -19.82 -10.14 20.54
CA PHE A 58 -21.23 -10.34 20.86
C PHE A 58 -21.71 -11.74 20.49
N GLY A 59 -21.20 -12.32 19.40
CA GLY A 59 -21.47 -13.71 19.02
C GLY A 59 -20.94 -14.73 20.03
N LYS A 60 -19.82 -14.44 20.69
CA LYS A 60 -19.32 -15.25 21.82
C LYS A 60 -20.22 -15.12 23.05
N LEU A 61 -20.62 -13.90 23.39
CA LEU A 61 -21.48 -13.65 24.55
C LEU A 61 -22.89 -14.23 24.37
N SER A 62 -23.43 -14.21 23.15
CA SER A 62 -24.76 -14.76 22.82
C SER A 62 -24.75 -16.23 22.42
N SER A 63 -23.60 -16.91 22.45
CA SER A 63 -23.42 -18.29 21.97
C SER A 63 -23.93 -18.52 20.53
N SER A 64 -23.95 -17.47 19.70
CA SER A 64 -24.45 -17.55 18.32
C SER A 64 -23.32 -17.88 17.34
N GLY A 65 -23.22 -19.15 16.93
CA GLY A 65 -22.19 -19.62 16.00
C GLY A 65 -22.11 -18.82 14.69
N ARG A 66 -23.27 -18.49 14.10
CA ARG A 66 -23.33 -17.66 12.89
C ARG A 66 -22.75 -16.26 13.06
N ALA A 67 -22.94 -15.63 14.23
CA ALA A 67 -22.35 -14.31 14.50
C ALA A 67 -20.84 -14.40 14.70
N GLN A 68 -20.35 -15.51 15.29
CA GLN A 68 -18.92 -15.76 15.41
C GLN A 68 -18.27 -15.97 14.04
N ASP A 69 -18.88 -16.77 13.17
CA ASP A 69 -18.39 -17.06 11.82
C ASP A 69 -18.34 -15.82 10.93
N VAL A 70 -19.39 -14.99 10.98
CA VAL A 70 -19.41 -13.71 10.26
C VAL A 70 -18.36 -12.77 10.83
N GLY A 71 -18.32 -12.59 12.15
CA GLY A 71 -17.39 -11.68 12.81
C GLY A 71 -15.92 -12.03 12.53
N ILE A 72 -15.55 -13.32 12.59
CA ILE A 72 -14.18 -13.74 12.30
C ILE A 72 -13.83 -13.62 10.82
N SER A 73 -14.79 -13.86 9.92
CA SER A 73 -14.61 -13.66 8.47
C SER A 73 -14.24 -12.21 8.15
N PHE A 74 -14.93 -11.23 8.77
CA PHE A 74 -14.58 -9.81 8.63
C PHE A 74 -13.17 -9.48 9.13
N VAL A 75 -12.72 -10.11 10.22
CA VAL A 75 -11.35 -9.91 10.74
C VAL A 75 -10.32 -10.50 9.79
N VAL A 76 -10.52 -11.74 9.32
CA VAL A 76 -9.59 -12.43 8.43
C VAL A 76 -9.47 -11.70 7.09
N TRP A 77 -10.59 -11.43 6.42
CA TRP A 77 -10.58 -10.68 5.17
C TRP A 77 -10.12 -9.23 5.36
N GLY A 78 -10.37 -8.66 6.54
CA GLY A 78 -9.85 -7.37 6.93
C GLY A 78 -8.32 -7.32 6.92
N ILE A 79 -7.66 -8.33 7.50
CA ILE A 79 -6.19 -8.45 7.49
C ILE A 79 -5.66 -8.63 6.06
N VAL A 80 -6.32 -9.47 5.26
CA VAL A 80 -5.93 -9.67 3.84
C VAL A 80 -6.05 -8.35 3.07
N ALA A 81 -7.16 -7.64 3.20
CA ALA A 81 -7.36 -6.34 2.55
C ALA A 81 -6.36 -5.29 3.05
N ALA A 82 -6.02 -5.29 4.34
CA ALA A 82 -5.00 -4.41 4.90
C ALA A 82 -3.63 -4.66 4.25
N ALA A 83 -3.23 -5.93 4.12
CA ALA A 83 -1.98 -6.30 3.47
C ALA A 83 -1.94 -5.87 2.01
N LEU A 84 -3.05 -6.02 1.27
CA LEU A 84 -3.14 -5.59 -0.13
C LEU A 84 -3.07 -4.07 -0.28
N ILE A 85 -3.81 -3.32 0.55
CA ILE A 85 -3.79 -1.85 0.51
C ILE A 85 -2.43 -1.32 0.93
N ALA A 86 -1.83 -1.87 1.99
CA ALA A 86 -0.48 -1.49 2.41
C ALA A 86 0.56 -1.82 1.34
N GLY A 87 0.50 -3.00 0.72
CA GLY A 87 1.41 -3.38 -0.37
C GLY A 87 1.27 -2.48 -1.60
N ALA A 88 0.04 -2.18 -2.02
CA ALA A 88 -0.22 -1.24 -3.11
C ALA A 88 0.26 0.17 -2.76
N ALA A 89 -0.02 0.63 -1.54
CA ALA A 89 0.46 1.92 -1.04
C ALA A 89 1.98 1.98 -1.10
N SER A 90 2.70 1.01 -0.55
CA SER A 90 4.18 0.96 -0.56
C SER A 90 4.77 0.97 -1.96
N LEU A 91 4.18 0.25 -2.93
CA LEU A 91 4.63 0.28 -4.32
C LEU A 91 4.46 1.67 -4.94
N ILE A 92 3.34 2.32 -4.65
CA ILE A 92 3.03 3.66 -5.12
C ILE A 92 3.93 4.70 -4.43
N GLY A 93 4.19 4.58 -3.13
CA GLY A 93 5.12 5.48 -2.43
C GLY A 93 6.55 5.35 -2.92
N TRP A 94 6.99 4.13 -3.23
CA TRP A 94 8.30 3.88 -3.83
C TRP A 94 8.42 4.52 -5.22
N GLY A 95 7.41 4.35 -6.09
CA GLY A 95 7.43 4.95 -7.43
C GLY A 95 7.22 6.47 -7.40
N ALA A 96 6.23 6.94 -6.67
CA ALA A 96 5.80 8.34 -6.73
C ALA A 96 6.53 9.26 -5.72
N GLY A 97 7.38 8.73 -4.84
CA GLY A 97 8.03 9.52 -3.78
C GLY A 97 7.03 10.13 -2.79
N LEU A 98 5.83 9.55 -2.68
CA LEU A 98 4.83 10.01 -1.73
C LEU A 98 5.32 9.74 -0.31
N PRO A 99 5.27 10.74 0.60
CA PRO A 99 5.40 10.46 2.02
C PRO A 99 4.17 9.65 2.45
N LEU A 100 4.34 8.33 2.48
CA LEU A 100 3.38 7.44 3.11
C LEU A 100 3.65 7.50 4.60
N PHE A 101 2.88 8.35 5.30
CA PHE A 101 2.83 8.54 6.76
C PHE A 101 4.17 8.44 7.51
#